data_AF-A0A8J4WJX5-F1
#
_entry.id   AF-A0A8J4WJX5-F1
#
_cell.length_a   1.000
_cell.length_b   1.000
_cell.length_c   1.000
_cell.angle_alpha   90.00
_cell.angle_beta   90.00
_cell.angle_gamma   90.00
#
_symmetry.space_group_name_H-M   'P 1'
#
loop_
_entity.id
_entity.type
_entity.pdbx_description
1 polymer ?
#
loop_
_entity_poly.entity_id
_entity_poly.type
_entity_poly.pdbx_seq_one_letter_code
_entity_poly.pdbx_strand_id
1 'polypeptide(L)'
;MDMSPSIPTAIWGFNGTERPGAVYLAAVLSAHAQKGIPAFGIYGEDVQDGGDTTIPNDVREKLLRFSRAGLAAATLKGRAYLSIGSVSMGIAGSIVNDTFFQEYLGMRNEYVDMSELTRRIEEEIYDPEEYKLALAWVKENCSEGPDNNPAHLQTDRKRKEYEWETVVKMTQIVRDLMAGNPKLAELGFTEESMGHHAIVSGFQGQRQWTDHSPNGDFLESILNSSFDWNGKRSPYLVATENDSLNGVSMLFGSLLTHTAQIFADVRTYWSSDSVKRVTGHQLEGNAKDGILHLINSGSAALDGTGQQSRAGEPVLKPFWEITDEEVQDCLKATSWRPASVEYFRGGGYSADFLTKGGMPVTMTRLNLVKGLGPVLQVAQGYTVDLPEDVHDTLDQRTDPTWPSTWFAPVLTGSGAFTSVYEVMNQWGANHGSISYGHIGADLLTLASMLRIPLIGRLGIPETLFPPLVQPGTVLGQLTDDLQTLDELELITGDIGFVPYVLPTTKLLADAVAAKVEEHTALILVNHGLVTTGKNLREAYYRTQVVEESAKVYMIAKAAGEPKVLTAEEYKEIQSLESEAYRVQLLQQLKS
;
A
#
# COMPACT_ATOMS: atom_id res chain seq x y z
N MET A 1 -18.92 -13.86 -22.62
CA MET A 1 -17.80 -13.94 -21.64
C MET A 1 -16.56 -13.42 -22.32
N ASP A 2 -15.87 -12.47 -21.70
CA ASP A 2 -14.52 -12.06 -22.15
C ASP A 2 -13.52 -13.15 -21.74
N MET A 3 -12.65 -13.55 -22.66
CA MET A 3 -11.71 -14.65 -22.49
C MET A 3 -10.27 -14.17 -22.27
N SER A 4 -10.04 -12.86 -22.18
CA SER A 4 -8.72 -12.30 -21.94
C SER A 4 -8.29 -12.50 -20.47
N PRO A 5 -7.22 -13.27 -20.19
CA PRO A 5 -6.77 -13.50 -18.81
C PRO A 5 -5.94 -12.35 -18.25
N SER A 6 -5.47 -11.43 -19.11
CA SER A 6 -4.47 -10.43 -18.76
C SER A 6 -5.06 -9.09 -18.35
N ILE A 7 -6.36 -8.85 -18.56
CA ILE A 7 -7.01 -7.57 -18.25
C ILE A 7 -8.05 -7.74 -17.13
N PRO A 8 -8.24 -6.74 -16.26
CA PRO A 8 -9.36 -6.74 -15.32
C PRO A 8 -10.70 -6.70 -16.07
N THR A 9 -11.66 -7.52 -15.65
CA THR A 9 -13.00 -7.58 -16.25
C THR A 9 -14.09 -7.43 -15.18
N ALA A 10 -15.12 -6.64 -15.46
CA ALA A 10 -16.33 -6.55 -14.66
C ALA A 10 -17.58 -6.81 -15.51
N ILE A 11 -18.61 -7.37 -14.89
CA ILE A 11 -19.92 -7.59 -15.50
C ILE A 11 -20.97 -6.96 -14.59
N TRP A 12 -21.79 -6.06 -15.14
CA TRP A 12 -22.97 -5.53 -14.48
C TRP A 12 -24.23 -6.23 -15.01
N GLY A 13 -24.94 -6.92 -14.12
CA GLY A 13 -26.25 -7.49 -14.40
C GLY A 13 -27.37 -6.57 -13.90
N PHE A 14 -28.23 -6.11 -14.81
CA PHE A 14 -29.41 -5.33 -14.44
C PHE A 14 -30.33 -6.13 -13.49
N ASN A 15 -30.72 -5.53 -12.37
CA ASN A 15 -31.62 -6.13 -11.38
C ASN A 15 -33.09 -5.89 -11.77
N GLY A 16 -33.53 -6.50 -12.87
CA GLY A 16 -34.91 -6.41 -13.35
C GLY A 16 -35.64 -7.75 -13.33
N THR A 17 -36.97 -7.72 -13.39
CA THR A 17 -37.79 -8.94 -13.39
C THR A 17 -38.17 -9.39 -14.81
N GLU A 18 -38.41 -8.45 -15.72
CA GLU A 18 -38.84 -8.69 -17.10
C GLU A 18 -37.70 -9.22 -17.98
N ARG A 19 -36.45 -8.92 -17.58
CA ARG A 19 -35.22 -9.37 -18.25
C ARG A 19 -34.25 -9.92 -17.19
N PRO A 20 -33.85 -11.20 -17.29
CA PRO A 20 -33.10 -11.88 -16.23
C PRO A 20 -31.60 -11.52 -16.24
N GLY A 21 -31.26 -10.24 -16.05
CA GLY A 21 -29.88 -9.73 -16.10
C GLY A 21 -28.99 -10.32 -15.00
N ALA A 22 -29.51 -10.43 -13.77
CA ALA A 22 -28.82 -11.07 -12.65
C ALA A 22 -28.53 -12.57 -12.87
N VAL A 23 -29.42 -13.26 -13.60
CA VAL A 23 -29.22 -14.68 -13.94
C VAL A 23 -28.05 -14.85 -14.91
N TYR A 24 -27.96 -13.98 -15.93
CA TYR A 24 -26.78 -13.95 -16.81
C TYR A 24 -25.50 -13.64 -16.03
N LEU A 25 -25.54 -12.65 -15.12
CA LEU A 25 -24.41 -12.29 -14.27
C LEU A 25 -23.87 -13.49 -13.48
N ALA A 26 -24.73 -14.20 -12.76
CA ALA A 26 -24.32 -15.38 -12.00
C ALA A 26 -23.76 -16.50 -12.91
N ALA A 27 -24.42 -16.76 -14.05
CA ALA A 27 -23.97 -17.78 -15.00
C ALA A 27 -22.60 -17.46 -15.61
N VAL A 28 -22.36 -16.21 -16.02
CA VAL A 28 -21.09 -15.81 -16.64
C VAL A 28 -19.96 -15.73 -15.62
N LEU A 29 -20.22 -15.31 -14.37
CA LEU A 29 -19.24 -15.33 -13.30
C LEU A 29 -18.84 -16.78 -12.93
N SER A 30 -19.81 -17.71 -12.92
CA SER A 30 -19.51 -19.14 -12.78
C SER A 30 -18.60 -19.64 -13.90
N ALA A 31 -18.79 -19.18 -15.14
CA ALA A 31 -17.92 -19.55 -16.26
C ALA A 31 -16.52 -18.93 -16.16
N HIS A 32 -16.41 -17.67 -15.71
CA HIS A 32 -15.14 -17.01 -15.38
C HIS A 32 -14.35 -17.80 -14.32
N ALA A 33 -15.02 -18.20 -13.24
CA ALA A 33 -14.43 -19.03 -12.19
C ALA A 33 -13.99 -20.40 -12.72
N GLN A 34 -14.87 -21.11 -13.44
CA GLN A 34 -14.58 -22.43 -14.01
C GLN A 34 -13.36 -22.41 -14.96
N LYS A 35 -13.10 -21.28 -15.62
CA LYS A 35 -12.00 -21.11 -16.58
C LYS A 35 -10.75 -20.46 -16.00
N GLY A 36 -10.75 -20.11 -14.71
CA GLY A 36 -9.61 -19.45 -14.07
C GLY A 36 -9.33 -18.03 -14.59
N ILE A 37 -10.38 -17.31 -15.02
CA ILE A 37 -10.29 -15.93 -15.52
C ILE A 37 -11.10 -15.04 -14.57
N PRO A 38 -10.49 -14.46 -13.51
CA PRO A 38 -11.22 -13.69 -12.50
C PRO A 38 -12.00 -12.52 -13.10
N ALA A 39 -13.23 -12.31 -12.63
CA ALA A 39 -14.06 -11.17 -13.01
C ALA A 39 -14.85 -10.63 -11.81
N PHE A 40 -15.16 -9.34 -11.85
CA PHE A 40 -15.95 -8.64 -10.84
C PHE A 40 -17.44 -8.69 -11.19
N GLY A 41 -18.27 -9.03 -10.20
CA GLY A 41 -19.72 -8.99 -10.32
C GLY A 41 -20.29 -7.69 -9.79
N ILE A 42 -21.07 -6.97 -10.60
CA ILE A 42 -21.78 -5.77 -10.19
C ILE A 42 -23.28 -6.05 -10.26
N TYR A 43 -23.92 -6.03 -9.09
CA TYR A 43 -25.34 -6.27 -8.90
C TYR A 43 -25.89 -5.17 -7.98
N GLY A 44 -27.02 -4.58 -8.40
CA GLY A 44 -27.71 -3.53 -7.64
C GLY A 44 -28.61 -4.11 -6.56
N GLU A 45 -28.68 -3.48 -5.39
CA GLU A 45 -29.49 -3.95 -4.25
C GLU A 45 -30.99 -3.97 -4.57
N ASP A 46 -31.50 -2.90 -5.18
CA ASP A 46 -32.93 -2.72 -5.45
C ASP A 46 -33.32 -3.19 -6.86
N VAL A 47 -34.53 -3.76 -6.98
CA VAL A 47 -35.12 -4.10 -8.27
C VAL A 47 -35.48 -2.82 -9.02
N GLN A 48 -35.11 -2.74 -10.30
CA GLN A 48 -35.43 -1.62 -11.20
C GLN A 48 -36.44 -2.04 -12.28
N ASP A 49 -37.33 -1.12 -12.63
CA ASP A 49 -38.35 -1.31 -13.66
C ASP A 49 -37.72 -1.46 -15.06
N GLY A 50 -38.36 -2.27 -15.91
CA GLY A 50 -37.96 -2.40 -17.30
C GLY A 50 -37.93 -1.05 -18.04
N GLY A 51 -36.74 -0.63 -18.48
CA GLY A 51 -36.52 0.63 -19.20
C GLY A 51 -36.03 1.79 -18.32
N ASP A 52 -35.88 1.60 -17.00
CA ASP A 52 -35.17 2.57 -16.17
C ASP A 52 -33.68 2.63 -16.58
N THR A 53 -33.25 3.83 -16.99
CA THR A 53 -31.87 4.10 -17.43
C THR A 53 -31.00 4.68 -16.33
N THR A 54 -31.55 4.84 -15.12
CA THR A 54 -30.83 5.39 -13.97
C THR A 54 -29.86 4.35 -13.43
N ILE A 55 -28.61 4.75 -13.16
CA ILE A 55 -27.63 3.89 -12.50
C ILE A 55 -27.74 4.10 -10.98
N PRO A 56 -28.11 3.06 -10.20
CA PRO A 56 -28.17 3.13 -8.74
C PRO A 56 -26.83 3.52 -8.10
N ASN A 57 -26.87 4.09 -6.90
CA ASN A 57 -25.66 4.61 -6.24
C ASN A 57 -24.66 3.49 -5.88
N ASP A 58 -25.13 2.35 -5.41
CA ASP A 58 -24.30 1.18 -5.09
C ASP A 58 -23.65 0.56 -6.34
N VAL A 59 -24.38 0.52 -7.46
CA VAL A 59 -23.86 0.12 -8.78
C VAL A 59 -22.81 1.12 -9.27
N ARG A 60 -23.10 2.42 -9.15
CA ARG A 60 -22.18 3.49 -9.54
C ARG A 60 -20.88 3.42 -8.75
N GLU A 61 -20.94 3.20 -7.44
CA GLU A 61 -19.76 3.05 -6.58
C GLU A 61 -18.87 1.90 -7.07
N LYS A 62 -19.45 0.70 -7.29
CA LYS A 62 -18.73 -0.48 -7.78
C LYS A 62 -18.12 -0.26 -9.16
N LEU A 63 -18.86 0.36 -10.08
CA LEU A 63 -18.36 0.70 -11.42
C LEU A 63 -17.16 1.64 -11.34
N LEU A 64 -17.28 2.73 -10.59
CA LEU A 64 -16.20 3.72 -10.47
C LEU A 64 -14.96 3.14 -9.77
N ARG A 65 -15.14 2.37 -8.70
CA ARG A 65 -14.04 1.67 -8.00
C ARG A 65 -13.31 0.70 -8.93
N PHE A 66 -14.06 -0.15 -9.63
CA PHE A 66 -13.50 -1.06 -10.61
C PHE A 66 -12.73 -0.31 -11.70
N SER A 67 -13.30 0.75 -12.26
CA SER A 67 -12.65 1.53 -13.32
C SER A 67 -11.37 2.22 -12.83
N ARG A 68 -11.36 2.83 -11.64
CA ARG A 68 -10.14 3.45 -11.07
C ARG A 68 -9.02 2.42 -10.89
N ALA A 69 -9.31 1.32 -10.21
CA ALA A 69 -8.33 0.26 -9.97
C ALA A 69 -7.88 -0.42 -11.28
N GLY A 70 -8.80 -0.65 -12.22
CA GLY A 70 -8.51 -1.25 -13.52
C GLY A 70 -7.61 -0.35 -14.39
N LEU A 71 -7.85 0.96 -14.38
CA LEU A 71 -6.99 1.93 -15.05
C LEU A 71 -5.61 1.99 -14.40
N ALA A 72 -5.51 1.99 -13.07
CA ALA A 72 -4.24 1.92 -12.37
C ALA A 72 -3.45 0.66 -12.78
N ALA A 73 -4.08 -0.53 -12.73
CA ALA A 73 -3.45 -1.78 -13.15
C ALA A 73 -3.02 -1.79 -14.63
N ALA A 74 -3.79 -1.16 -15.52
CA ALA A 74 -3.45 -1.04 -16.93
C ALA A 74 -2.27 -0.09 -17.17
N THR A 75 -2.21 1.03 -16.45
CA THR A 75 -1.17 2.05 -16.59
C THR A 75 0.23 1.56 -16.21
N LEU A 76 0.32 0.61 -15.28
CA LEU A 76 1.61 0.01 -14.87
C LEU A 76 2.32 -0.71 -16.04
N LYS A 77 1.55 -1.38 -16.89
CA LYS A 77 2.11 -2.29 -17.90
C LYS A 77 3.01 -1.57 -18.90
N GLY A 78 4.23 -2.08 -19.06
CA GLY A 78 5.23 -1.56 -19.99
C GLY A 78 5.98 -0.32 -19.50
N ARG A 79 5.61 0.24 -18.34
CA ARG A 79 6.38 1.32 -17.68
C ARG A 79 7.58 0.76 -16.94
N ALA A 80 8.52 1.62 -16.56
CA ALA A 80 9.69 1.24 -15.78
C ALA A 80 9.65 1.78 -14.34
N TYR A 81 10.29 1.03 -13.44
CA TYR A 81 10.92 1.58 -12.24
C TYR A 81 12.38 1.93 -12.57
N LEU A 82 12.80 3.16 -12.28
CA LEU A 82 14.20 3.57 -12.44
C LEU A 82 14.93 3.57 -11.08
N SER A 83 15.90 2.67 -10.94
CA SER A 83 16.82 2.64 -9.79
C SER A 83 18.00 3.57 -10.04
N ILE A 84 18.10 4.66 -9.28
CA ILE A 84 19.25 5.58 -9.30
C ILE A 84 20.14 5.25 -8.10
N GLY A 85 21.24 4.55 -8.37
CA GLY A 85 21.96 3.77 -7.39
C GLY A 85 21.34 2.39 -7.19
N SER A 86 21.57 1.80 -6.02
CA SER A 86 21.17 0.44 -5.65
C SER A 86 20.66 0.42 -4.20
N VAL A 87 21.22 -0.42 -3.34
CA VAL A 87 20.79 -0.61 -1.95
C VAL A 87 21.25 0.56 -1.08
N SER A 88 20.32 1.19 -0.36
CA SER A 88 20.63 2.17 0.68
C SER A 88 20.67 1.48 2.04
N MET A 89 21.80 1.56 2.74
CA MET A 89 21.95 1.17 4.16
C MET A 89 21.43 -0.23 4.56
N GLY A 90 21.33 -1.16 3.61
CA GLY A 90 20.77 -2.50 3.87
C GLY A 90 19.24 -2.54 3.99
N ILE A 91 18.53 -1.48 3.58
CA ILE A 91 17.07 -1.43 3.56
C ILE A 91 16.56 -2.46 2.55
N ALA A 92 15.76 -3.41 3.02
CA ALA A 92 15.28 -4.52 2.20
C ALA A 92 14.51 -4.07 0.95
N GLY A 93 13.70 -3.02 1.06
CA GLY A 93 12.94 -2.47 -0.08
C GLY A 93 13.79 -1.81 -1.16
N SER A 94 15.04 -1.46 -0.85
CA SER A 94 16.02 -0.94 -1.82
C SER A 94 16.79 -2.04 -2.55
N ILE A 95 16.64 -3.29 -2.12
CA ILE A 95 17.06 -4.46 -2.90
C ILE A 95 15.99 -4.70 -3.96
N VAL A 96 16.08 -3.96 -5.06
CA VAL A 96 15.10 -4.01 -6.17
C VAL A 96 14.93 -5.44 -6.66
N ASN A 97 13.69 -5.93 -6.68
CA ASN A 97 13.32 -7.26 -7.15
C ASN A 97 12.63 -7.15 -8.52
N ASP A 98 13.38 -7.37 -9.58
CA ASP A 98 12.91 -7.28 -10.96
C ASP A 98 11.74 -8.25 -11.27
N THR A 99 11.81 -9.46 -10.73
CA THR A 99 10.79 -10.50 -10.90
C THR A 99 9.44 -10.03 -10.37
N PHE A 100 9.41 -9.36 -9.22
CA PHE A 100 8.19 -8.75 -8.69
C PHE A 100 7.58 -7.71 -9.65
N PHE A 101 8.39 -6.75 -10.14
CA PHE A 101 7.90 -5.72 -11.06
C PHE A 101 7.39 -6.33 -12.38
N GLN A 102 8.09 -7.33 -12.90
CA GLN A 102 7.72 -8.00 -14.14
C GLN A 102 6.45 -8.86 -14.00
N GLU A 103 6.40 -9.75 -13.00
CA GLU A 103 5.34 -10.75 -12.87
C GLU A 103 4.03 -10.16 -12.32
N TYR A 104 4.11 -9.25 -11.35
CA TYR A 104 2.92 -8.69 -10.70
C TYR A 104 2.43 -7.41 -11.37
N LEU A 105 3.35 -6.52 -11.76
CA LEU A 105 3.00 -5.18 -12.26
C LEU A 105 3.08 -5.07 -13.79
N GLY A 106 3.73 -6.04 -14.46
CA GLY A 106 4.02 -5.94 -15.89
C GLY A 106 4.97 -4.78 -16.24
N MET A 107 5.81 -4.38 -15.29
CA MET A 107 6.76 -3.28 -15.41
C MET A 107 8.17 -3.79 -15.74
N ARG A 108 9.01 -2.88 -16.26
CA ARG A 108 10.45 -3.06 -16.44
C ARG A 108 11.21 -2.47 -15.24
N ASN A 109 12.48 -2.84 -15.11
CA ASN A 109 13.42 -2.18 -14.21
C ASN A 109 14.59 -1.65 -15.03
N GLU A 110 14.85 -0.35 -14.89
CA GLU A 110 16.01 0.33 -15.47
C GLU A 110 16.94 0.75 -14.33
N TYR A 111 18.25 0.77 -14.59
CA TYR A 111 19.27 0.95 -13.56
C TYR A 111 20.32 1.94 -14.05
N VAL A 112 20.57 2.96 -13.25
CA VAL A 112 21.67 3.91 -13.45
C VAL A 112 22.44 4.05 -12.16
N ASP A 113 23.77 4.00 -12.22
CA ASP A 113 24.59 4.30 -11.06
C ASP A 113 24.55 5.82 -10.76
N MET A 114 24.72 6.20 -9.48
CA MET A 114 24.67 7.62 -9.11
C MET A 114 25.81 8.45 -9.74
N SER A 115 26.88 7.83 -10.26
CA SER A 115 27.89 8.51 -11.07
C SER A 115 27.32 9.17 -12.34
N GLU A 116 26.18 8.72 -12.86
CA GLU A 116 25.52 9.39 -13.99
C GLU A 116 25.03 10.80 -13.60
N LEU A 117 24.62 11.02 -12.34
CA LEU A 117 24.29 12.37 -11.86
C LEU A 117 25.53 13.25 -11.84
N THR A 118 26.66 12.73 -11.35
CA THR A 118 27.94 13.45 -11.38
C THR A 118 28.33 13.81 -12.81
N ARG A 119 28.28 12.84 -13.75
CA ARG A 119 28.60 13.08 -15.15
C ARG A 119 27.73 14.19 -15.74
N ARG A 120 26.42 14.13 -15.55
CA ARG A 120 25.51 15.16 -16.09
C ARG A 120 25.68 16.53 -15.45
N ILE A 121 26.08 16.60 -14.18
CA ILE A 121 26.40 17.88 -13.52
C ILE A 121 27.70 18.47 -14.09
N GLU A 122 28.75 17.66 -14.23
CA GLU A 122 30.09 18.10 -14.66
C GLU A 122 30.17 18.40 -16.16
N GLU A 123 29.50 17.60 -16.99
CA GLU A 123 29.42 17.75 -18.45
C GLU A 123 28.26 18.64 -18.91
N GLU A 124 27.54 19.28 -17.98
CA GLU A 124 26.42 20.19 -18.23
C GLU A 124 25.29 19.58 -19.08
N ILE A 125 24.91 18.33 -18.79
CA ILE A 125 23.87 17.56 -19.50
C ILE A 125 22.51 17.75 -18.82
N TYR A 126 22.01 18.97 -18.94
CA TYR A 126 20.69 19.44 -18.51
C TYR A 126 20.33 20.69 -19.34
N ASP A 127 19.10 21.20 -19.25
CA ASP A 127 18.76 22.46 -19.93
C ASP A 127 19.32 23.67 -19.13
N PRO A 128 20.34 24.40 -19.65
CA PRO A 128 20.92 25.53 -18.93
C PRO A 128 19.98 26.73 -18.81
N GLU A 129 19.00 26.87 -19.71
CA GLU A 129 18.03 27.96 -19.64
C GLU A 129 16.95 27.65 -18.59
N GLU A 130 16.49 26.41 -18.54
CA GLU A 130 15.61 25.95 -17.46
C GLU A 130 16.30 26.05 -16.10
N TYR A 131 17.58 25.66 -16.00
CA TYR A 131 18.36 25.79 -14.76
C TYR A 131 18.39 27.23 -14.22
N LYS A 132 18.56 28.24 -15.08
CA LYS A 132 18.54 29.65 -14.66
C LYS A 132 17.18 30.05 -14.09
N LEU A 133 16.09 29.61 -14.74
CA LEU A 133 14.73 29.85 -14.28
C LEU A 133 14.45 29.14 -12.94
N ALA A 134 14.85 27.88 -12.83
CA ALA A 134 14.72 27.07 -11.62
C ALA A 134 15.44 27.71 -10.44
N LEU A 135 16.71 28.10 -10.61
CA LEU A 135 17.50 28.70 -9.54
C LEU A 135 16.94 30.07 -9.10
N ALA A 136 16.44 30.87 -10.04
CA ALA A 136 15.78 32.14 -9.71
C ALA A 136 14.49 31.91 -8.90
N TRP A 137 13.67 30.96 -9.33
CA TRP A 137 12.44 30.59 -8.64
C TRP A 137 12.73 30.04 -7.23
N VAL A 138 13.75 29.20 -7.07
CA VAL A 138 14.16 28.66 -5.76
C VAL A 138 14.58 29.78 -4.82
N LYS A 139 15.38 30.75 -5.29
CA LYS A 139 15.78 31.90 -4.47
C LYS A 139 14.61 32.77 -4.02
N GLU A 140 13.55 32.83 -4.82
CA GLU A 140 12.35 33.62 -4.52
C GLU A 140 11.36 32.88 -3.61
N ASN A 141 11.20 31.56 -3.79
CA ASN A 141 10.11 30.80 -3.19
C ASN A 141 10.55 29.83 -2.07
N CYS A 142 11.81 29.39 -2.08
CA CYS A 142 12.33 28.41 -1.12
C CYS A 142 13.08 29.14 0.01
N SER A 143 12.35 29.46 1.08
CA SER A 143 12.92 30.16 2.24
C SER A 143 13.86 29.26 3.04
N GLU A 144 15.15 29.60 3.09
CA GLU A 144 16.15 28.90 3.91
C GLU A 144 15.87 29.14 5.40
N GLY A 145 15.71 28.07 6.17
CA GLY A 145 15.48 28.11 7.62
C GLY A 145 16.76 28.08 8.45
N PRO A 146 16.63 28.10 9.79
CA PRO A 146 17.79 28.03 10.68
C PRO A 146 18.65 26.78 10.46
N ASP A 147 19.97 26.97 10.56
CA ASP A 147 20.97 25.92 10.50
C ASP A 147 21.19 25.30 11.89
N ASN A 148 20.73 24.07 12.06
CA ASN A 148 20.79 23.36 13.35
C ASN A 148 22.12 22.64 13.57
N ASN A 149 23.04 22.66 12.60
CA ASN A 149 24.37 22.07 12.80
C ASN A 149 25.10 22.80 13.93
N PRO A 150 25.91 22.09 14.75
CA PRO A 150 26.81 22.74 15.70
C PRO A 150 27.63 23.83 15.02
N ALA A 151 27.87 24.97 15.69
CA ALA A 151 28.51 26.15 15.07
C ALA A 151 29.86 25.87 14.37
N HIS A 152 30.59 24.82 14.78
CA HIS A 152 31.85 24.41 14.17
C HIS A 152 31.70 23.54 12.92
N LEU A 153 30.49 23.06 12.63
CA LEU A 153 30.10 22.27 11.47
C LEU A 153 29.27 23.07 10.46
N GLN A 154 28.77 24.25 10.83
CA GLN A 154 28.04 25.13 9.92
C GLN A 154 28.95 25.60 8.77
N THR A 155 28.44 25.54 7.55
CA THR A 155 29.16 25.91 6.34
C THR A 155 28.95 27.39 5.97
N ASP A 156 29.89 27.96 5.23
CA ASP A 156 29.78 29.34 4.78
C ASP A 156 28.74 29.52 3.65
N ARG A 157 28.36 30.78 3.37
CA ARG A 157 27.37 31.10 2.33
C ARG A 157 27.77 30.57 0.95
N LYS A 158 29.06 30.54 0.64
CA LYS A 158 29.59 30.07 -0.66
C LYS A 158 29.34 28.56 -0.82
N ARG A 159 29.58 27.78 0.24
CA ARG A 159 29.28 26.35 0.25
C ARG A 159 27.77 26.11 0.14
N LYS A 160 26.96 26.87 0.89
CA LYS A 160 25.49 26.79 0.81
C LYS A 160 24.93 27.13 -0.58
N GLU A 161 25.50 28.11 -1.27
CA GLU A 161 25.17 28.42 -2.67
C GLU A 161 25.50 27.24 -3.61
N TYR A 162 26.69 26.65 -3.48
CA TYR A 162 27.04 25.44 -4.24
C TYR A 162 26.07 24.28 -4.01
N GLU A 163 25.64 24.08 -2.76
CA GLU A 163 24.66 23.05 -2.40
C GLU A 163 23.31 23.32 -3.07
N TRP A 164 22.80 24.55 -3.05
CA TRP A 164 21.57 24.94 -3.75
C TRP A 164 21.65 24.70 -5.25
N GLU A 165 22.75 25.14 -5.88
CA GLU A 165 22.97 24.93 -7.31
C GLU A 165 22.97 23.44 -7.67
N THR A 166 23.59 22.61 -6.83
CA THR A 166 23.70 21.17 -7.06
C THR A 166 22.36 20.48 -6.89
N VAL A 167 21.60 20.75 -5.82
CA VAL A 167 20.30 20.09 -5.63
C VAL A 167 19.27 20.49 -6.70
N VAL A 168 19.33 21.72 -7.23
CA VAL A 168 18.51 22.15 -8.37
C VAL A 168 18.88 21.37 -9.65
N LYS A 169 20.17 21.22 -9.95
CA LYS A 169 20.63 20.40 -11.09
C LYS A 169 20.23 18.94 -10.93
N MET A 170 20.41 18.36 -9.75
CA MET A 170 19.99 16.98 -9.45
C MET A 170 18.50 16.79 -9.73
N THR A 171 17.66 17.75 -9.35
CA THR A 171 16.21 17.71 -9.59
C THR A 171 15.87 17.64 -11.09
N GLN A 172 16.49 18.48 -11.91
CA GLN A 172 16.30 18.45 -13.36
C GLN A 172 16.81 17.15 -13.98
N ILE A 173 18.01 16.73 -13.59
CA ILE A 173 18.65 15.51 -14.10
C ILE A 173 17.81 14.27 -13.80
N VAL A 174 17.31 14.12 -12.56
CA VAL A 174 16.49 12.96 -12.18
C VAL A 174 15.17 12.95 -12.96
N ARG A 175 14.52 14.10 -13.14
CA ARG A 175 13.33 14.20 -13.99
C ARG A 175 13.62 13.79 -15.44
N ASP A 176 14.71 14.28 -16.00
CA ASP A 176 15.12 13.99 -17.38
C ASP A 176 15.52 12.53 -17.55
N LEU A 177 16.16 11.91 -16.55
CA LEU A 177 16.42 10.48 -16.51
C LEU A 177 15.12 9.66 -16.55
N MET A 178 14.08 10.08 -15.80
CA MET A 178 12.80 9.37 -15.78
C MET A 178 12.03 9.49 -17.09
N ALA A 179 11.82 10.74 -17.55
CA ALA A 179 10.85 11.06 -18.60
C ALA A 179 11.47 11.36 -19.97
N GLY A 180 12.78 11.58 -20.03
CA GLY A 180 13.45 12.16 -21.19
C GLY A 180 13.26 13.67 -21.28
N ASN A 181 14.06 14.31 -22.11
CA ASN A 181 13.99 15.75 -22.36
C ASN A 181 14.43 16.06 -23.81
N PRO A 182 13.51 16.46 -24.69
CA PRO A 182 13.84 16.81 -26.08
C PRO A 182 14.92 17.88 -26.20
N LYS A 183 15.05 18.77 -25.20
CA LYS A 183 16.07 19.81 -25.20
C LYS A 183 17.49 19.25 -25.19
N LEU A 184 17.71 18.11 -24.53
CA LEU A 184 19.00 17.44 -24.53
C LEU A 184 19.42 17.00 -25.94
N ALA A 185 18.48 16.59 -26.79
CA ALA A 185 18.78 16.27 -28.18
C ALA A 185 19.22 17.51 -28.97
N GLU A 186 18.60 18.67 -28.73
CA GLU A 186 19.01 19.94 -29.34
C GLU A 186 20.42 20.36 -28.90
N LEU A 187 20.83 20.00 -27.68
CA LEU A 187 22.16 20.24 -27.12
C LEU A 187 23.20 19.18 -27.57
N GLY A 188 22.79 18.18 -28.35
CA GLY A 188 23.66 17.12 -28.89
C GLY A 188 23.64 15.80 -28.10
N PHE A 189 22.94 15.74 -26.97
CA PHE A 189 22.81 14.58 -26.09
C PHE A 189 21.59 13.73 -26.46
N THR A 190 21.64 13.14 -27.66
CA THR A 190 20.49 12.41 -28.23
C THR A 190 20.13 11.17 -27.43
N GLU A 191 21.11 10.43 -26.90
CA GLU A 191 20.87 9.25 -26.08
C GLU A 191 20.17 9.63 -24.76
N GLU A 192 20.71 10.61 -24.04
CA GLU A 192 20.21 11.08 -22.75
C GLU A 192 18.81 11.70 -22.86
N SER A 193 18.47 12.26 -24.02
CA SER A 193 17.15 12.86 -24.29
C SER A 193 15.99 11.87 -24.23
N MET A 194 16.25 10.56 -24.37
CA MET A 194 15.21 9.54 -24.45
C MET A 194 14.63 9.18 -23.07
N GLY A 195 15.40 9.38 -22.01
CA GLY A 195 15.04 8.93 -20.65
C GLY A 195 14.86 7.41 -20.54
N HIS A 196 14.27 6.98 -19.42
CA HIS A 196 14.11 5.56 -19.06
C HIS A 196 12.65 5.11 -19.02
N HIS A 197 11.72 5.92 -19.53
CA HIS A 197 10.29 5.62 -19.55
C HIS A 197 9.73 5.23 -18.16
N ALA A 198 10.26 5.88 -17.12
CA ALA A 198 9.99 5.54 -15.73
C ALA A 198 8.76 6.28 -15.23
N ILE A 199 7.80 5.54 -14.67
CA ILE A 199 6.61 6.14 -14.01
C ILE A 199 6.85 6.38 -12.51
N VAL A 200 7.87 5.71 -11.96
CA VAL A 200 8.36 5.86 -10.60
C VAL A 200 9.87 5.58 -10.61
N SER A 201 10.61 6.23 -9.73
CA SER A 201 12.03 6.00 -9.54
C SER A 201 12.37 5.93 -8.06
N GLY A 202 13.63 5.66 -7.75
CA GLY A 202 14.19 5.82 -6.42
C GLY A 202 15.60 6.35 -6.48
N PHE A 203 15.97 7.16 -5.49
CA PHE A 203 17.31 7.71 -5.34
C PHE A 203 17.98 7.13 -4.10
N GLN A 204 19.08 6.40 -4.30
CA GLN A 204 19.73 5.69 -3.19
C GLN A 204 20.25 6.67 -2.14
N GLY A 205 20.96 7.73 -2.58
CA GLY A 205 21.54 8.74 -1.71
C GLY A 205 22.52 8.13 -0.69
N GLN A 206 22.00 7.72 0.45
CA GLN A 206 22.80 7.15 1.51
C GLN A 206 23.41 5.79 1.09
N ARG A 207 24.68 5.53 1.38
CA ARG A 207 25.66 6.41 2.06
C ARG A 207 26.64 7.08 1.10
N GLN A 208 26.89 6.46 -0.04
CA GLN A 208 28.02 6.79 -0.91
C GLN A 208 27.89 8.17 -1.54
N TRP A 209 26.67 8.57 -1.93
CA TRP A 209 26.44 9.90 -2.47
C TRP A 209 26.48 10.94 -1.35
N THR A 210 25.67 10.76 -0.31
CA THR A 210 25.49 11.77 0.75
C THR A 210 26.71 11.96 1.65
N ASP A 211 27.63 10.99 1.70
CA ASP A 211 28.92 11.14 2.37
C ASP A 211 29.86 12.13 1.65
N HIS A 212 29.53 12.57 0.42
CA HIS A 212 30.35 13.46 -0.39
C HIS A 212 29.58 14.65 -1.03
N SER A 213 28.44 14.35 -1.64
CA SER A 213 27.61 15.28 -2.42
C SER A 213 26.34 15.69 -1.67
N PRO A 214 25.76 16.86 -1.98
CA PRO A 214 24.50 17.31 -1.38
C PRO A 214 23.41 16.25 -1.49
N ASN A 215 22.61 16.06 -0.45
CA ASN A 215 21.62 14.99 -0.38
C ASN A 215 20.45 15.16 -1.36
N GLY A 216 19.56 14.15 -1.38
CA GLY A 216 18.40 14.11 -2.28
C GLY A 216 17.19 14.89 -1.79
N ASP A 217 17.26 15.59 -0.66
CA ASP A 217 16.01 15.99 0.02
C ASP A 217 15.17 16.96 -0.81
N PHE A 218 15.83 17.94 -1.42
CA PHE A 218 15.19 18.92 -2.29
C PHE A 218 14.64 18.27 -3.56
N LEU A 219 15.40 17.37 -4.21
CA LEU A 219 14.95 16.73 -5.45
C LEU A 219 13.73 15.83 -5.20
N GLU A 220 13.76 15.06 -4.12
CA GLU A 220 12.67 14.15 -3.75
C GLU A 220 11.42 14.96 -3.37
N SER A 221 11.58 16.06 -2.64
CA SER A 221 10.46 16.93 -2.26
C SER A 221 9.82 17.59 -3.47
N ILE A 222 10.61 18.20 -4.36
CA ILE A 222 10.09 18.93 -5.53
C ILE A 222 9.51 17.97 -6.58
N LEU A 223 10.16 16.84 -6.85
CA LEU A 223 9.64 15.90 -7.85
C LEU A 223 8.33 15.25 -7.41
N ASN A 224 8.22 14.86 -6.14
CA ASN A 224 6.97 14.32 -5.58
C ASN A 224 5.86 15.38 -5.40
N SER A 225 6.19 16.68 -5.46
CA SER A 225 5.21 17.77 -5.40
C SER A 225 4.45 17.95 -6.71
N SER A 226 3.24 18.50 -6.63
CA SER A 226 2.36 18.79 -7.77
C SER A 226 2.69 20.11 -8.50
N PHE A 227 3.84 20.72 -8.20
CA PHE A 227 4.29 21.96 -8.81
C PHE A 227 5.81 22.14 -8.65
N ASP A 228 6.40 22.90 -9.57
CA ASP A 228 7.75 23.45 -9.46
C ASP A 228 7.86 24.78 -10.23
N TRP A 229 9.08 25.19 -10.59
CA TRP A 229 9.34 26.40 -11.37
C TRP A 229 8.67 26.42 -12.76
N ASN A 230 8.26 25.28 -13.32
CA ASN A 230 7.51 25.20 -14.57
C ASN A 230 5.98 25.27 -14.36
N GLY A 231 5.53 25.45 -13.12
CA GLY A 231 4.13 25.52 -12.75
C GLY A 231 3.56 24.19 -12.23
N LYS A 232 2.23 24.09 -12.21
CA LYS A 232 1.51 22.91 -11.70
C LYS A 232 1.63 21.74 -12.68
N ARG A 233 1.93 20.55 -12.15
CA ARG A 233 2.13 19.32 -12.94
C ARG A 233 1.78 18.08 -12.13
N SER A 234 1.68 16.94 -12.82
CA SER A 234 1.69 15.65 -12.13
C SER A 234 3.01 15.48 -11.37
N PRO A 235 2.98 14.88 -10.17
CA PRO A 235 4.18 14.43 -9.48
C PRO A 235 5.02 13.46 -10.34
N TYR A 236 6.34 13.59 -10.24
CA TYR A 236 7.30 12.56 -10.65
C TYR A 236 7.69 11.78 -9.39
N LEU A 237 7.18 10.56 -9.24
CA LEU A 237 7.36 9.82 -8.00
C LEU A 237 8.80 9.34 -7.84
N VAL A 238 9.46 9.79 -6.77
CA VAL A 238 10.84 9.40 -6.43
C VAL A 238 10.86 8.89 -4.99
N ALA A 239 11.22 7.62 -4.81
CA ALA A 239 11.38 7.00 -3.51
C ALA A 239 12.73 7.36 -2.89
N THR A 240 12.69 7.97 -1.71
CA THR A 240 13.86 8.16 -0.84
C THR A 240 14.53 6.82 -0.56
N GLU A 241 15.86 6.84 -0.49
CA GLU A 241 16.70 5.66 -0.19
C GLU A 241 16.55 4.50 -1.18
N ASN A 242 16.08 4.82 -2.39
CA ASN A 242 15.74 3.87 -3.44
C ASN A 242 14.81 2.74 -2.95
N ASP A 243 13.96 3.01 -1.95
CA ASP A 243 13.00 2.01 -1.47
C ASP A 243 11.91 1.78 -2.51
N SER A 244 12.17 0.85 -3.41
CA SER A 244 11.31 0.51 -4.54
C SER A 244 9.92 0.06 -4.11
N LEU A 245 9.79 -0.56 -2.93
CA LEU A 245 8.51 -1.03 -2.41
C LEU A 245 7.68 0.13 -1.85
N ASN A 246 8.31 1.13 -1.24
CA ASN A 246 7.61 2.38 -0.91
C ASN A 246 7.25 3.15 -2.18
N GLY A 247 8.14 3.19 -3.17
CA GLY A 247 7.86 3.78 -4.48
C GLY A 247 6.63 3.17 -5.15
N VAL A 248 6.47 1.86 -5.12
CA VAL A 248 5.26 1.19 -5.62
C VAL A 248 4.03 1.51 -4.76
N SER A 249 4.20 1.62 -3.44
CA SER A 249 3.11 2.03 -2.52
C SER A 249 2.60 3.44 -2.85
N MET A 250 3.52 4.39 -3.10
CA MET A 250 3.22 5.73 -3.59
C MET A 250 2.55 5.67 -4.97
N LEU A 251 3.08 4.87 -5.90
CA LEU A 251 2.52 4.73 -7.24
C LEU A 251 1.07 4.24 -7.20
N PHE A 252 0.74 3.29 -6.32
CA PHE A 252 -0.65 2.83 -6.15
C PHE A 252 -1.56 3.96 -5.66
N GLY A 253 -1.15 4.68 -4.62
CA GLY A 253 -1.92 5.83 -4.12
C GLY A 253 -2.11 6.91 -5.20
N SER A 254 -1.04 7.26 -5.92
CA SER A 254 -1.05 8.28 -6.96
C SER A 254 -1.92 7.89 -8.16
N LEU A 255 -1.86 6.64 -8.63
CA LEU A 255 -2.69 6.20 -9.76
C LEU A 255 -4.17 6.10 -9.41
N LEU A 256 -4.52 5.87 -8.14
CA LEU A 256 -5.91 5.79 -7.68
C LEU A 256 -6.54 7.16 -7.40
N THR A 257 -5.72 8.15 -7.03
CA THR A 257 -6.20 9.46 -6.53
C THR A 257 -5.81 10.63 -7.41
N HIS A 258 -4.77 10.48 -8.23
CA HIS A 258 -4.08 11.53 -8.97
C HIS A 258 -3.48 12.64 -8.11
N THR A 259 -3.28 12.41 -6.81
CA THR A 259 -2.64 13.36 -5.89
C THR A 259 -1.16 13.02 -5.68
N ALA A 260 -0.39 14.00 -5.23
CA ALA A 260 0.92 13.77 -4.61
C ALA A 260 0.82 12.77 -3.45
N GLN A 261 1.94 12.12 -3.15
CA GLN A 261 2.06 11.11 -2.10
C GLN A 261 3.18 11.50 -1.16
N ILE A 262 2.99 11.24 0.14
CA ILE A 262 3.98 11.55 1.16
C ILE A 262 4.75 10.26 1.44
N PHE A 263 6.07 10.30 1.27
CA PHE A 263 6.99 9.28 1.77
C PHE A 263 7.28 9.61 3.24
N ALA A 264 7.27 8.62 4.14
CA ALA A 264 7.61 8.84 5.55
C ALA A 264 8.26 7.62 6.20
N ASP A 265 9.16 7.86 7.16
CA ASP A 265 9.46 6.87 8.20
C ASP A 265 8.30 6.78 9.19
N VAL A 266 7.96 5.56 9.59
CA VAL A 266 7.14 5.25 10.76
C VAL A 266 8.04 5.31 11.99
N ARG A 267 8.40 6.54 12.38
CA ARG A 267 9.52 6.81 13.28
C ARG A 267 9.24 6.46 14.73
N THR A 268 8.10 6.91 15.27
CA THR A 268 7.81 6.79 16.71
C THR A 268 6.34 6.56 16.98
N TYR A 269 6.03 5.63 17.88
CA TYR A 269 4.72 5.54 18.52
C TYR A 269 4.75 6.36 19.82
N TRP A 270 3.86 7.34 19.91
CA TRP A 270 3.61 8.11 21.12
C TRP A 270 2.32 7.65 21.78
N SER A 271 2.44 6.87 22.85
CA SER A 271 1.29 6.54 23.70
C SER A 271 0.78 7.79 24.42
N SER A 272 -0.52 7.81 24.74
CA SER A 272 -1.15 8.91 25.48
C SER A 272 -0.46 9.16 26.84
N ASP A 273 -0.02 8.10 27.51
CA ASP A 273 0.77 8.19 28.74
C ASP A 273 2.16 8.79 28.52
N SER A 274 2.81 8.48 27.39
CA SER A 274 4.12 9.04 27.06
C SER A 274 4.03 10.53 26.77
N VAL A 275 3.01 10.96 26.01
CA VAL A 275 2.76 12.39 25.75
C VAL A 275 2.50 13.12 27.07
N LYS A 276 1.57 12.62 27.88
CA LYS A 276 1.26 13.21 29.19
C LYS A 276 2.47 13.30 30.10
N ARG A 277 3.33 12.28 30.11
CA ARG A 277 4.55 12.28 30.94
C ARG A 277 5.55 13.35 30.50
N VAL A 278 5.69 13.60 29.19
CA VAL A 278 6.75 14.50 28.67
C VAL A 278 6.28 15.94 28.48
N THR A 279 4.99 16.16 28.25
CA THR A 279 4.43 17.51 28.01
C THR A 279 3.42 17.94 29.08
N GLY A 280 2.94 17.03 29.92
CA GLY A 280 1.82 17.26 30.84
C GLY A 280 0.44 17.22 30.16
N HIS A 281 0.38 17.12 28.83
CA HIS A 281 -0.85 17.18 28.04
C HIS A 281 -1.51 15.80 27.88
N GLN A 282 -2.82 15.74 28.08
CA GLN A 282 -3.62 14.55 27.79
C GLN A 282 -4.12 14.63 26.35
N LEU A 283 -3.78 13.67 25.50
CA LEU A 283 -4.29 13.63 24.12
C LEU A 283 -5.82 13.47 24.09
N GLU A 284 -6.46 14.15 23.14
CA GLU A 284 -7.91 14.18 22.94
C GLU A 284 -8.28 13.92 21.47
N GLY A 285 -9.58 13.88 21.15
CA GLY A 285 -10.08 13.69 19.78
C GLY A 285 -9.60 12.38 19.14
N ASN A 286 -9.18 12.45 17.88
CA ASN A 286 -8.62 11.29 17.16
C ASN A 286 -7.29 10.81 17.76
N ALA A 287 -6.56 11.67 18.47
CA ALA A 287 -5.27 11.35 19.07
C ALA A 287 -5.37 10.65 20.44
N LYS A 288 -6.58 10.52 21.02
CA LYS A 288 -6.79 10.09 22.41
C LYS A 288 -6.16 8.73 22.76
N ASP A 289 -6.07 7.82 21.79
CA ASP A 289 -5.56 6.44 21.95
C ASP A 289 -4.07 6.30 21.59
N GLY A 290 -3.39 7.43 21.36
CA GLY A 290 -2.00 7.53 20.92
C GLY A 290 -1.89 7.96 19.46
N ILE A 291 -0.66 8.29 19.05
CA ILE A 291 -0.35 8.78 17.69
C ILE A 291 0.95 8.17 17.18
N LEU A 292 1.11 8.13 15.86
CA LEU A 292 2.36 7.82 15.18
C LEU A 292 2.99 9.12 14.67
N HIS A 293 4.29 9.26 14.88
CA HIS A 293 5.11 10.29 14.25
C HIS A 293 5.60 9.76 12.91
N LEU A 294 5.05 10.30 11.82
CA LEU A 294 5.47 10.00 10.47
C LEU A 294 6.35 11.14 9.98
N ILE A 295 7.63 10.86 9.72
CA ILE A 295 8.64 11.89 9.44
C ILE A 295 9.75 11.29 8.58
N ASN A 296 9.78 11.63 7.30
CA ASN A 296 10.85 11.15 6.42
C ASN A 296 12.20 11.76 6.83
N SER A 297 13.29 11.16 6.39
CA SER A 297 14.67 11.62 6.63
C SER A 297 15.07 12.84 5.80
N GLY A 298 14.19 13.85 5.70
CA GLY A 298 14.48 15.16 5.11
C GLY A 298 13.57 15.59 3.96
N SER A 299 12.89 14.68 3.27
CA SER A 299 12.07 15.04 2.09
C SER A 299 10.61 14.65 2.19
N ALA A 300 9.72 15.47 1.64
CA ALA A 300 8.32 15.13 1.42
C ALA A 300 7.72 16.04 0.34
N ALA A 301 6.70 15.56 -0.37
CA ALA A 301 5.94 16.43 -1.27
C ALA A 301 5.36 17.62 -0.50
N LEU A 302 5.48 18.84 -1.03
CA LEU A 302 5.01 20.06 -0.38
C LEU A 302 3.48 20.12 -0.30
N ASP A 303 2.79 19.39 -1.17
CA ASP A 303 1.37 19.07 -1.02
C ASP A 303 1.04 18.50 0.37
N GLY A 304 1.98 17.77 0.97
CA GLY A 304 1.88 17.18 2.30
C GLY A 304 1.72 18.19 3.43
N THR A 305 2.01 19.47 3.22
CA THR A 305 1.70 20.54 4.18
C THR A 305 0.21 20.59 4.54
N GLY A 306 -0.68 20.12 3.66
CA GLY A 306 -2.13 20.18 3.84
C GLY A 306 -2.70 21.59 3.67
N GLN A 307 -1.97 22.51 3.03
CA GLN A 307 -2.42 23.89 2.82
C GLN A 307 -3.46 24.03 1.69
N GLN A 308 -3.54 23.05 0.80
CA GLN A 308 -4.62 22.97 -0.18
C GLN A 308 -5.95 22.72 0.54
N SER A 309 -7.04 23.33 0.04
CA SER A 309 -8.34 23.26 0.72
C SER A 309 -9.48 22.87 -0.21
N ARG A 310 -10.43 22.11 0.36
CA ARG A 310 -11.75 21.87 -0.23
C ARG A 310 -12.81 22.10 0.83
N ALA A 311 -13.69 23.07 0.59
CA ALA A 311 -14.75 23.47 1.53
C ALA A 311 -14.24 23.85 2.94
N GLY A 312 -13.03 24.42 3.03
CA GLY A 312 -12.43 24.85 4.31
C GLY A 312 -11.60 23.77 5.01
N GLU A 313 -11.66 22.51 4.55
CA GLU A 313 -10.90 21.40 5.13
C GLU A 313 -9.57 21.20 4.39
N PRO A 314 -8.50 20.75 5.07
CA PRO A 314 -7.20 20.45 4.46
C PRO A 314 -7.28 19.17 3.61
N VAL A 315 -6.69 19.23 2.41
CA VAL A 315 -6.71 18.14 1.43
C VAL A 315 -5.39 18.07 0.66
N LEU A 316 -5.16 16.99 -0.10
CA LEU A 316 -4.27 17.01 -1.27
C LEU A 316 -5.15 16.83 -2.51
N LYS A 317 -4.90 17.62 -3.56
CA LYS A 317 -5.70 17.64 -4.78
C LYS A 317 -4.92 17.15 -5.98
N PRO A 318 -5.61 16.65 -7.02
CA PRO A 318 -5.00 16.51 -8.33
C PRO A 318 -4.49 17.86 -8.85
N PHE A 319 -3.34 17.87 -9.52
CA PHE A 319 -2.65 19.11 -9.87
C PHE A 319 -3.48 20.10 -10.71
N TRP A 320 -4.43 19.60 -11.50
CA TRP A 320 -5.33 20.43 -12.32
C TRP A 320 -6.41 21.15 -11.50
N GLU A 321 -6.58 20.81 -10.22
CA GLU A 321 -7.50 21.48 -9.29
C GLU A 321 -6.79 22.41 -8.31
N ILE A 322 -5.45 22.43 -8.31
CA ILE A 322 -4.65 23.28 -7.42
C ILE A 322 -4.65 24.71 -7.97
N THR A 323 -4.90 25.68 -7.10
CA THR A 323 -4.84 27.11 -7.41
C THR A 323 -3.43 27.66 -7.16
N ASP A 324 -3.08 28.79 -7.78
CA ASP A 324 -1.76 29.40 -7.57
C ASP A 324 -1.58 29.91 -6.11
N GLU A 325 -2.68 30.29 -5.46
CA GLU A 325 -2.68 30.66 -4.03
C GLU A 325 -2.27 29.47 -3.16
N GLU A 326 -2.85 28.29 -3.40
CA GLU A 326 -2.50 27.09 -2.63
C GLU A 326 -1.07 26.62 -2.88
N VAL A 327 -0.53 26.81 -4.10
CA VAL A 327 0.90 26.59 -4.37
C VAL A 327 1.75 27.49 -3.46
N GLN A 328 1.42 28.78 -3.41
CA GLN A 328 2.13 29.74 -2.57
C GLN A 328 2.00 29.44 -1.08
N ASP A 329 0.85 28.95 -0.64
CA ASP A 329 0.64 28.60 0.77
C ASP A 329 1.41 27.33 1.16
N CYS A 330 1.52 26.33 0.29
CA CYS A 330 2.41 25.17 0.50
C CYS A 330 3.88 25.62 0.61
N LEU A 331 4.33 26.53 -0.26
CA LEU A 331 5.70 27.06 -0.24
C LEU A 331 5.99 27.85 1.04
N LYS A 332 5.08 28.73 1.46
CA LYS A 332 5.22 29.51 2.71
C LYS A 332 5.20 28.64 3.96
N ALA A 333 4.48 27.52 3.92
CA ALA A 333 4.43 26.57 5.03
C ALA A 333 5.68 25.68 5.13
N THR A 334 6.60 25.78 4.17
CA THR A 334 7.83 24.97 4.12
C THR A 334 9.06 25.82 4.39
N SER A 335 9.89 25.38 5.32
CA SER A 335 11.22 25.93 5.55
C SER A 335 12.29 24.97 5.04
N TRP A 336 13.30 25.47 4.32
CA TRP A 336 14.37 24.63 3.79
C TRP A 336 15.57 24.66 4.73
N ARG A 337 15.79 23.57 5.46
CA ARG A 337 16.79 23.52 6.55
C ARG A 337 18.10 22.93 6.03
N PRO A 338 19.25 23.56 6.31
CA PRO A 338 20.55 22.93 6.01
C PRO A 338 20.63 21.54 6.65
N ALA A 339 20.96 20.54 5.83
CA ALA A 339 20.99 19.15 6.27
C ALA A 339 21.99 18.94 7.42
N SER A 340 21.68 18.01 8.31
CA SER A 340 22.56 17.62 9.41
C SER A 340 23.83 16.95 8.89
N VAL A 341 24.98 17.65 8.91
CA VAL A 341 26.22 17.21 8.24
C VAL A 341 26.87 15.98 8.89
N GLU A 342 26.47 15.63 10.11
CA GLU A 342 26.87 14.39 10.76
C GLU A 342 26.30 13.15 10.04
N TYR A 343 25.12 13.29 9.42
CA TYR A 343 24.48 12.27 8.59
C TYR A 343 24.77 12.50 7.10
N PHE A 344 24.59 13.74 6.64
CA PHE A 344 24.71 14.15 5.23
C PHE A 344 25.93 15.04 5.04
N ARG A 345 27.12 14.44 5.04
CA ARG A 345 28.40 15.17 4.99
C ARG A 345 28.55 16.09 3.78
N GLY A 346 27.87 15.77 2.68
CA GLY A 346 27.82 16.60 1.48
C GLY A 346 26.91 17.82 1.58
N GLY A 347 26.14 17.97 2.67
CA GLY A 347 25.15 19.04 2.84
C GLY A 347 23.83 18.74 2.12
N GLY A 348 23.09 19.79 1.77
CA GLY A 348 21.74 19.70 1.19
C GLY A 348 20.69 20.43 2.03
N TYR A 349 19.42 20.32 1.63
CA TYR A 349 18.32 21.07 2.24
C TYR A 349 17.08 20.21 2.43
N SER A 350 16.72 19.95 3.68
CA SER A 350 15.50 19.23 4.04
C SER A 350 14.28 20.15 4.02
N ALA A 351 13.12 19.60 3.65
CA ALA A 351 11.83 20.28 3.65
C ALA A 351 11.16 20.15 5.02
N ASP A 352 11.29 21.17 5.86
CA ASP A 352 10.65 21.25 7.17
C ASP A 352 9.27 21.88 7.06
N PHE A 353 8.24 21.10 7.38
CA PHE A 353 6.86 21.57 7.53
C PHE A 353 6.10 20.67 8.52
N LEU A 354 4.97 21.19 9.01
CA LEU A 354 4.00 20.43 9.80
C LEU A 354 2.71 20.25 9.00
N THR A 355 2.33 18.99 8.75
CA THR A 355 1.07 18.67 8.08
C THR A 355 -0.13 19.09 8.93
N LYS A 356 -1.08 19.83 8.34
CA LYS A 356 -2.35 20.20 9.00
C LYS A 356 -3.14 18.98 9.49
N GLY A 357 -3.68 19.06 10.70
CA GLY A 357 -4.58 18.07 11.29
C GLY A 357 -5.97 18.03 10.66
N GLY A 358 -6.71 16.96 10.94
CA GLY A 358 -8.09 16.76 10.48
C GLY A 358 -8.21 16.12 9.10
N MET A 359 -7.11 15.94 8.37
CA MET A 359 -7.13 15.38 7.02
C MET A 359 -7.30 13.85 7.06
N PRO A 360 -8.29 13.26 6.37
CA PRO A 360 -8.38 11.82 6.23
C PRO A 360 -7.23 11.34 5.36
N VAL A 361 -6.51 10.31 5.82
CA VAL A 361 -5.37 9.75 5.07
C VAL A 361 -5.33 8.23 5.16
N THR A 362 -4.64 7.62 4.21
CA THR A 362 -4.39 6.17 4.17
C THR A 362 -2.89 5.93 4.10
N MET A 363 -2.33 5.31 5.14
CA MET A 363 -0.95 4.83 5.15
C MET A 363 -0.90 3.44 4.52
N THR A 364 0.01 3.24 3.57
CA THR A 364 0.14 2.00 2.79
C THR A 364 1.58 1.55 2.71
N ARG A 365 1.81 0.23 2.76
CA ARG A 365 3.13 -0.38 2.54
C ARG A 365 3.01 -1.71 1.81
N LEU A 366 3.78 -1.85 0.73
CA LEU A 366 4.08 -3.12 0.10
C LEU A 366 5.34 -3.74 0.71
N ASN A 367 5.31 -5.04 0.98
CA ASN A 367 6.48 -5.81 1.42
C ASN A 367 6.64 -7.06 0.57
N LEU A 368 7.86 -7.60 0.46
CA LEU A 368 8.13 -8.90 -0.14
C LEU A 368 8.47 -9.91 0.95
N VAL A 369 7.67 -10.97 1.06
CA VAL A 369 7.88 -12.05 2.04
C VAL A 369 8.35 -13.30 1.30
N LYS A 370 9.52 -13.81 1.66
CA LYS A 370 10.09 -15.01 1.03
C LYS A 370 9.13 -16.20 1.15
N GLY A 371 8.84 -16.85 0.04
CA GLY A 371 7.93 -17.99 -0.04
C GLY A 371 6.44 -17.63 -0.17
N LEU A 372 6.08 -16.35 0.01
CA LEU A 372 4.71 -15.85 -0.17
C LEU A 372 4.61 -14.88 -1.35
N GLY A 373 5.61 -14.02 -1.56
CA GLY A 373 5.59 -12.96 -2.56
C GLY A 373 5.21 -11.60 -1.98
N PRO A 374 4.65 -10.68 -2.80
CA PRO A 374 4.26 -9.36 -2.35
C PRO A 374 3.03 -9.41 -1.43
N VAL A 375 3.04 -8.57 -0.40
CA VAL A 375 1.93 -8.38 0.55
C VAL A 375 1.69 -6.90 0.76
N LEU A 376 0.42 -6.48 0.85
CA LEU A 376 0.03 -5.08 1.06
C LEU A 376 -0.53 -4.88 2.48
N GLN A 377 -0.05 -3.84 3.16
CA GLN A 377 -0.57 -3.36 4.44
C GLN A 377 -1.20 -1.98 4.23
N VAL A 378 -2.35 -1.74 4.88
CA VAL A 378 -3.10 -0.50 4.75
C VAL A 378 -3.66 -0.10 6.11
N ALA A 379 -3.46 1.15 6.51
CA ALA A 379 -4.00 1.74 7.73
C ALA A 379 -4.65 3.09 7.41
N GLN A 380 -5.99 3.13 7.48
CA GLN A 380 -6.73 4.40 7.38
C GLN A 380 -6.70 5.14 8.71
N GLY A 381 -6.69 6.46 8.65
CA GLY A 381 -6.65 7.31 9.83
C GLY A 381 -6.82 8.77 9.48
N TYR A 382 -6.39 9.62 10.39
CA TYR A 382 -6.43 11.06 10.23
C TYR A 382 -5.08 11.65 10.62
N THR A 383 -4.70 12.75 9.95
CA THR A 383 -3.72 13.66 10.52
C THR A 383 -4.32 14.36 11.73
N VAL A 384 -3.51 14.73 12.71
CA VAL A 384 -3.98 15.41 13.93
C VAL A 384 -3.10 16.62 14.25
N ASP A 385 -3.74 17.70 14.69
CA ASP A 385 -3.02 18.84 15.26
C ASP A 385 -2.75 18.57 16.74
N LEU A 386 -1.54 18.91 17.18
CA LEU A 386 -1.19 18.99 18.58
C LEU A 386 -1.08 20.47 18.97
N PRO A 387 -1.32 20.84 20.24
CA PRO A 387 -0.95 22.15 20.73
C PRO A 387 0.52 22.45 20.42
N GLU A 388 0.85 23.69 20.09
CA GLU A 388 2.18 24.13 19.65
C GLU A 388 3.29 23.68 20.62
N ASP A 389 3.09 23.88 21.93
CA ASP A 389 4.03 23.48 22.97
C ASP A 389 4.24 21.96 23.04
N VAL A 390 3.19 21.19 22.76
CA VAL A 390 3.25 19.73 22.69
C VAL A 390 4.00 19.29 21.45
N HIS A 391 3.65 19.83 20.28
CA HIS A 391 4.35 19.55 19.02
C HIS A 391 5.84 19.85 19.16
N ASP A 392 6.21 21.06 19.56
CA ASP A 392 7.60 21.50 19.70
C ASP A 392 8.38 20.58 20.65
N THR A 393 7.78 20.21 21.78
CA THR A 393 8.43 19.32 22.75
C THR A 393 8.73 17.94 22.17
N LEU A 394 7.84 17.39 21.32
CA LEU A 394 8.05 16.09 20.69
C LEU A 394 8.99 16.18 19.49
N ASP A 395 8.83 17.21 18.67
CA ASP A 395 9.55 17.44 17.41
C ASP A 395 11.05 17.70 17.63
N GLN A 396 11.38 18.61 18.56
CA GLN A 396 12.76 18.94 18.95
C GLN A 396 13.57 17.74 19.48
N ARG A 397 12.88 16.67 19.89
CA ARG A 397 13.50 15.44 20.41
C ARG A 397 13.70 14.36 19.35
N THR A 398 13.12 14.54 18.17
CA THR A 398 13.15 13.57 17.07
C THR A 398 14.08 14.06 15.97
N ASP A 399 13.64 15.03 15.16
CA ASP A 399 14.45 15.79 14.21
C ASP A 399 13.62 17.00 13.73
N PRO A 400 13.88 18.22 14.24
CA PRO A 400 13.09 19.41 13.92
C PRO A 400 13.49 20.06 12.58
N THR A 401 14.25 19.35 11.75
CA THR A 401 14.62 19.81 10.40
C THR A 401 13.88 19.08 9.30
N TRP A 402 13.02 18.12 9.65
CA TRP A 402 12.36 17.17 8.75
C TRP A 402 10.84 17.35 8.76
N PRO A 403 10.13 16.91 7.71
CA PRO A 403 8.68 17.13 7.59
C PRO A 403 7.87 16.23 8.52
N SER A 404 7.11 16.82 9.43
CA SER A 404 6.35 16.13 10.47
C SER A 404 4.88 15.93 10.10
N THR A 405 4.39 14.69 10.21
CA THR A 405 2.96 14.34 10.16
C THR A 405 2.57 13.52 11.38
N TRP A 406 1.65 14.03 12.20
CA TRP A 406 1.07 13.28 13.31
C TRP A 406 -0.14 12.48 12.82
N PHE A 407 -0.08 11.16 12.95
CA PHE A 407 -1.09 10.25 12.41
C PHE A 407 -1.79 9.45 13.50
N ALA A 408 -3.12 9.43 13.46
CA ALA A 408 -3.96 8.61 14.31
C ALA A 408 -4.73 7.57 13.46
N PRO A 409 -4.36 6.27 13.51
CA PRO A 409 -5.08 5.24 12.77
C PRO A 409 -6.47 4.96 13.35
N VAL A 410 -7.43 4.61 12.50
CA VAL A 410 -8.77 4.14 12.91
C VAL A 410 -8.63 2.75 13.55
N LEU A 411 -9.03 2.62 14.82
CA LEU A 411 -9.00 1.36 15.55
C LEU A 411 -10.32 0.58 15.38
N THR A 412 -10.22 -0.75 15.26
CA THR A 412 -11.38 -1.65 15.11
C THR A 412 -11.62 -2.52 16.34
N GLY A 413 -10.66 -2.57 17.27
CA GLY A 413 -10.70 -3.48 18.42
C GLY A 413 -10.37 -4.93 18.07
N SER A 414 -9.86 -5.21 16.87
CA SER A 414 -9.47 -6.57 16.45
C SER A 414 -8.20 -6.59 15.61
N GLY A 415 -7.49 -7.72 15.62
CA GLY A 415 -6.24 -7.89 14.87
C GLY A 415 -5.18 -6.83 15.20
N ALA A 416 -4.51 -6.30 14.17
CA ALA A 416 -3.50 -5.26 14.30
C ALA A 416 -4.08 -3.87 14.65
N PHE A 417 -5.41 -3.70 14.68
CA PHE A 417 -6.08 -2.43 14.95
C PHE A 417 -6.78 -2.43 16.32
N THR A 418 -6.24 -3.19 17.28
CA THR A 418 -6.68 -3.17 18.69
C THR A 418 -6.17 -1.94 19.45
N SER A 419 -5.03 -1.39 19.02
CA SER A 419 -4.43 -0.16 19.57
C SER A 419 -3.51 0.48 18.55
N VAL A 420 -3.18 1.77 18.72
CA VAL A 420 -2.21 2.48 17.87
C VAL A 420 -0.83 1.83 17.96
N TYR A 421 -0.48 1.29 19.13
CA TYR A 421 0.73 0.50 19.31
C TYR A 421 0.79 -0.71 18.39
N GLU A 422 -0.28 -1.52 18.34
CA GLU A 422 -0.31 -2.71 17.48
C GLU A 422 -0.24 -2.35 15.99
N VAL A 423 -0.79 -1.21 15.58
CA VAL A 423 -0.64 -0.74 14.19
C VAL A 423 0.84 -0.53 13.83
N MET A 424 1.62 0.11 14.71
CA MET A 424 3.06 0.28 14.48
C MET A 424 3.84 -1.04 14.64
N ASN A 425 3.53 -1.81 15.68
CA ASN A 425 4.21 -3.07 16.00
C ASN A 425 4.08 -4.11 14.88
N GLN A 426 2.97 -4.09 14.15
CA GLN A 426 2.71 -5.00 13.03
C GLN A 426 3.09 -4.38 11.67
N TRP A 427 3.59 -3.15 11.63
CA TRP A 427 4.03 -2.52 10.38
C TRP A 427 5.31 -3.19 9.86
N GLY A 428 5.31 -3.64 8.62
CA GLY A 428 6.32 -4.57 8.09
C GLY A 428 7.63 -3.94 7.63
N ALA A 429 7.78 -2.62 7.73
CA ALA A 429 8.96 -1.88 7.31
C ALA A 429 9.14 -0.59 8.15
N ASN A 430 10.28 0.09 8.00
CA ASN A 430 10.45 1.42 8.58
C ASN A 430 9.70 2.50 7.79
N HIS A 431 9.43 2.29 6.49
CA HIS A 431 8.74 3.27 5.64
C HIS A 431 7.24 3.00 5.49
N GLY A 432 6.50 4.07 5.19
CA GLY A 432 5.13 4.03 4.69
C GLY A 432 4.89 5.11 3.63
N SER A 433 3.87 4.93 2.81
CA SER A 433 3.36 5.94 1.90
C SER A 433 2.01 6.45 2.38
N ILE A 434 1.83 7.76 2.46
CA ILE A 434 0.60 8.40 2.91
C ILE A 434 -0.11 9.04 1.73
N SER A 435 -1.35 8.61 1.51
CA SER A 435 -2.27 9.16 0.50
C SER A 435 -3.36 9.95 1.17
N TYR A 436 -3.79 11.05 0.56
CA TYR A 436 -4.99 11.77 0.97
C TYR A 436 -6.25 10.92 0.72
N GLY A 437 -7.19 10.99 1.66
CA GLY A 437 -8.44 10.27 1.64
C GLY A 437 -8.36 8.87 2.25
N HIS A 438 -9.53 8.28 2.45
CA HIS A 438 -9.72 6.91 2.90
C HIS A 438 -9.87 5.99 1.68
N ILE A 439 -8.74 5.63 1.08
CA ILE A 439 -8.67 4.93 -0.20
C ILE A 439 -8.46 3.42 -0.06
N GLY A 440 -8.62 2.87 1.14
CA GLY A 440 -8.36 1.46 1.41
C GLY A 440 -9.16 0.53 0.52
N ALA A 441 -10.46 0.77 0.33
CA ALA A 441 -11.29 -0.05 -0.56
C ALA A 441 -10.79 -0.07 -2.02
N ASP A 442 -10.27 1.06 -2.52
CA ASP A 442 -9.73 1.15 -3.88
C ASP A 442 -8.38 0.42 -3.99
N LEU A 443 -7.52 0.53 -2.96
CA LEU A 443 -6.28 -0.24 -2.86
C LEU A 443 -6.54 -1.75 -2.80
N LEU A 444 -7.58 -2.18 -2.09
CA LEU A 444 -7.99 -3.58 -2.03
C LEU A 444 -8.42 -4.11 -3.40
N THR A 445 -9.25 -3.33 -4.12
CA THR A 445 -9.64 -3.70 -5.49
C THR A 445 -8.41 -3.79 -6.40
N LEU A 446 -7.49 -2.82 -6.34
CA LEU A 446 -6.24 -2.86 -7.12
C LEU A 446 -5.37 -4.08 -6.76
N ALA A 447 -5.12 -4.32 -5.46
CA ALA A 447 -4.33 -5.44 -4.99
C ALA A 447 -4.91 -6.79 -5.46
N SER A 448 -6.25 -6.93 -5.46
CA SER A 448 -6.91 -8.13 -5.97
C SER A 448 -6.73 -8.32 -7.48
N MET A 449 -6.72 -7.24 -8.27
CA MET A 449 -6.43 -7.30 -9.71
C MET A 449 -4.99 -7.71 -9.98
N LEU A 450 -4.07 -7.33 -9.09
CA LEU A 450 -2.64 -7.66 -9.16
C LEU A 450 -2.28 -8.96 -8.42
N ARG A 451 -3.26 -9.62 -7.78
CA ARG A 451 -3.09 -10.86 -6.99
C ARG A 451 -2.10 -10.69 -5.83
N ILE A 452 -2.10 -9.50 -5.23
CA ILE A 452 -1.30 -9.18 -4.04
C ILE A 452 -2.18 -9.39 -2.80
N PRO A 453 -1.87 -10.35 -1.92
CA PRO A 453 -2.59 -10.53 -0.66
C PRO A 453 -2.43 -9.33 0.28
N LEU A 454 -3.45 -9.12 1.12
CA LEU A 454 -3.39 -8.14 2.21
C LEU A 454 -3.12 -8.82 3.55
N ILE A 455 -2.33 -8.16 4.41
CA ILE A 455 -2.07 -8.61 5.79
C ILE A 455 -2.56 -7.55 6.78
N GLY A 456 -3.35 -8.01 7.77
CA GLY A 456 -3.98 -7.19 8.80
C GLY A 456 -5.43 -6.82 8.44
N ARG A 457 -6.42 -7.27 9.24
CA ARG A 457 -7.84 -6.91 9.02
C ARG A 457 -8.02 -5.42 9.28
N LEU A 458 -8.40 -4.72 8.22
CA LEU A 458 -8.24 -3.29 8.03
C LEU A 458 -9.20 -2.48 8.90
N GLY A 459 -8.78 -1.28 9.33
CA GLY A 459 -9.64 -0.20 9.82
C GLY A 459 -10.63 0.36 8.78
N ILE A 460 -11.15 -0.49 7.88
CA ILE A 460 -12.02 -0.15 6.77
C ILE A 460 -13.41 -0.72 7.08
N PRO A 461 -14.50 0.10 7.10
CA PRO A 461 -15.86 -0.42 7.22
C PRO A 461 -16.20 -1.37 6.05
N GLU A 462 -17.13 -2.31 6.27
CA GLU A 462 -17.41 -3.57 5.54
C GLU A 462 -17.65 -3.54 3.99
N THR A 463 -17.25 -2.51 3.24
CA THR A 463 -17.40 -2.43 1.78
C THR A 463 -16.24 -3.10 1.03
N LEU A 464 -16.04 -4.40 1.28
CA LEU A 464 -15.12 -5.22 0.49
C LEU A 464 -15.69 -5.45 -0.92
N PHE A 465 -14.96 -5.04 -1.96
CA PHE A 465 -15.28 -5.35 -3.37
C PHE A 465 -14.17 -6.17 -4.05
N PRO A 466 -13.91 -7.42 -3.62
CA PRO A 466 -12.99 -8.32 -4.28
C PRO A 466 -13.66 -9.02 -5.50
N PRO A 467 -12.87 -9.61 -6.41
CA PRO A 467 -13.42 -10.55 -7.39
C PRO A 467 -14.11 -11.70 -6.67
N LEU A 468 -15.22 -12.20 -7.23
CA LEU A 468 -16.01 -13.29 -6.64
C LEU A 468 -15.26 -14.64 -6.60
N VAL A 469 -14.13 -14.73 -7.31
CA VAL A 469 -13.23 -15.88 -7.28
C VAL A 469 -12.21 -15.67 -6.16
N GLN A 470 -12.44 -16.32 -5.02
CA GLN A 470 -11.41 -16.52 -4.00
C GLN A 470 -10.94 -17.98 -4.02
N PRO A 471 -9.72 -18.29 -3.54
CA PRO A 471 -9.23 -19.68 -3.43
C PRO A 471 -10.21 -20.62 -2.72
N GLY A 472 -11.09 -20.09 -1.85
CA GLY A 472 -12.17 -20.85 -1.21
C GLY A 472 -13.19 -21.48 -2.17
N THR A 473 -13.33 -20.97 -3.40
CA THR A 473 -14.19 -21.57 -4.44
C THR A 473 -13.53 -22.79 -5.11
N VAL A 474 -12.21 -22.95 -4.96
CA VAL A 474 -11.40 -24.05 -5.54
C VAL A 474 -11.36 -25.28 -4.61
N LEU A 475 -12.04 -25.24 -3.45
CA LEU A 475 -12.17 -26.39 -2.55
C LEU A 475 -12.97 -27.57 -3.15
N GLY A 476 -13.72 -27.36 -4.24
CA GLY A 476 -14.51 -28.40 -4.92
C GLY A 476 -13.68 -29.48 -5.66
N GLN A 477 -12.35 -29.36 -5.72
CA GLN A 477 -11.45 -30.36 -6.31
C GLN A 477 -10.68 -31.20 -5.29
N LEU A 478 -10.88 -30.96 -3.99
CA LEU A 478 -10.23 -31.74 -2.94
C LEU A 478 -11.10 -32.97 -2.65
N THR A 479 -10.69 -34.09 -3.26
CA THR A 479 -11.22 -35.45 -3.08
C THR A 479 -10.89 -36.00 -1.69
N ASP A 480 -11.29 -37.26 -1.42
CA ASP A 480 -11.09 -38.06 -0.19
C ASP A 480 -9.68 -37.93 0.47
N ASP A 481 -8.69 -37.46 -0.28
CA ASP A 481 -7.31 -37.24 0.13
C ASP A 481 -7.10 -36.09 1.14
N LEU A 482 -8.10 -35.22 1.38
CA LEU A 482 -7.98 -34.17 2.40
C LEU A 482 -7.99 -34.73 3.82
N GLN A 483 -8.60 -35.89 4.03
CA GLN A 483 -8.84 -36.52 5.34
C GLN A 483 -7.55 -36.87 6.10
N THR A 484 -6.37 -36.73 5.48
CA THR A 484 -5.19 -37.49 5.90
C THR A 484 -4.07 -36.63 6.47
N LEU A 485 -4.44 -35.43 6.94
CA LEU A 485 -3.60 -34.56 7.74
C LEU A 485 -4.00 -34.70 9.21
N ASP A 486 -3.03 -35.04 10.06
CA ASP A 486 -3.20 -35.50 11.44
C ASP A 486 -4.12 -34.59 12.27
N GLU A 487 -4.01 -33.27 12.11
CA GLU A 487 -4.79 -32.29 12.86
C GLU A 487 -6.26 -32.19 12.40
N LEU A 488 -6.56 -32.55 11.15
CA LEU A 488 -7.86 -32.31 10.53
C LEU A 488 -8.91 -33.29 11.05
N GLU A 489 -8.68 -34.60 10.89
CA GLU A 489 -9.61 -35.64 11.35
C GLU A 489 -9.81 -35.58 12.87
N LEU A 490 -8.77 -35.20 13.62
CA LEU A 490 -8.83 -35.03 15.08
C LEU A 490 -9.75 -33.88 15.52
N ILE A 491 -9.84 -32.79 14.76
CA ILE A 491 -10.60 -31.58 15.14
C ILE A 491 -12.00 -31.56 14.52
N THR A 492 -12.14 -32.07 13.30
CA THR A 492 -13.40 -32.08 12.55
C THR A 492 -14.09 -33.44 12.46
N GLY A 493 -13.42 -34.52 12.86
CA GLY A 493 -13.85 -35.87 12.50
C GLY A 493 -13.80 -36.07 10.98
N ASP A 494 -14.54 -37.06 10.50
CA ASP A 494 -14.74 -37.27 9.07
C ASP A 494 -15.43 -36.05 8.44
N ILE A 495 -14.92 -35.63 7.28
CA ILE A 495 -15.45 -34.52 6.50
C ILE A 495 -16.51 -35.07 5.55
N GLY A 496 -17.75 -34.62 5.71
CA GLY A 496 -18.81 -35.03 4.81
C GLY A 496 -18.79 -34.23 3.51
N PHE A 497 -19.16 -34.88 2.41
CA PHE A 497 -19.25 -34.23 1.11
C PHE A 497 -20.70 -34.08 0.66
N VAL A 498 -21.11 -32.87 0.31
CA VAL A 498 -22.38 -32.61 -0.36
C VAL A 498 -22.07 -32.41 -1.85
N PRO A 499 -22.52 -33.32 -2.74
CA PRO A 499 -22.38 -33.14 -4.19
C PRO A 499 -22.96 -31.81 -4.64
N TYR A 500 -22.59 -31.35 -5.83
CA TYR A 500 -23.13 -30.11 -6.36
C TYR A 500 -24.68 -30.16 -6.45
N VAL A 501 -25.32 -29.24 -5.74
CA VAL A 501 -26.76 -28.96 -5.81
C VAL A 501 -26.94 -27.50 -6.20
N LEU A 502 -28.04 -27.11 -6.85
CA LEU A 502 -28.28 -25.71 -7.21
C LEU A 502 -28.24 -24.81 -5.95
N PRO A 503 -27.42 -23.74 -5.91
CA PRO A 503 -27.29 -22.89 -4.72
C PRO A 503 -28.59 -22.12 -4.46
N THR A 504 -28.76 -21.62 -3.23
CA THR A 504 -29.94 -20.83 -2.80
C THR A 504 -31.29 -21.55 -2.96
N THR A 505 -31.26 -22.88 -3.06
CA THR A 505 -32.47 -23.71 -3.13
C THR A 505 -32.70 -24.46 -1.84
N LYS A 506 -33.96 -24.83 -1.62
CA LYS A 506 -34.32 -25.76 -0.55
C LYS A 506 -33.61 -27.12 -0.70
N LEU A 507 -33.32 -27.54 -1.93
CA LEU A 507 -32.59 -28.80 -2.19
C LEU A 507 -31.18 -28.80 -1.59
N LEU A 508 -30.45 -27.68 -1.66
CA LEU A 508 -29.14 -27.57 -1.01
C LEU A 508 -29.28 -27.58 0.51
N ALA A 509 -30.26 -26.86 1.05
CA ALA A 509 -30.52 -26.86 2.49
C ALA A 509 -30.88 -28.26 3.01
N ASP A 510 -31.72 -29.00 2.29
CA ASP A 510 -32.10 -30.38 2.61
C ASP A 510 -30.89 -31.32 2.51
N ALA A 511 -30.03 -31.15 1.49
CA ALA A 511 -28.81 -31.95 1.32
C ALA A 511 -27.76 -31.71 2.42
N VAL A 512 -27.62 -30.46 2.88
CA VAL A 512 -26.77 -30.12 4.04
C VAL A 512 -27.38 -30.69 5.31
N ALA A 513 -28.68 -30.47 5.54
CA ALA A 513 -29.38 -30.96 6.72
C ALA A 513 -29.29 -32.49 6.88
N ALA A 514 -29.33 -33.24 5.77
CA ALA A 514 -29.21 -34.69 5.80
C ALA A 514 -27.83 -35.21 6.23
N LYS A 515 -26.76 -34.41 6.10
CA LYS A 515 -25.38 -34.84 6.41
C LYS A 515 -24.77 -34.17 7.64
N VAL A 516 -25.33 -33.04 8.08
CA VAL A 516 -24.80 -32.23 9.19
C VAL A 516 -24.96 -32.89 10.56
N GLU A 517 -25.84 -33.88 10.69
CA GLU A 517 -25.97 -34.68 11.93
C GLU A 517 -24.81 -35.67 12.11
N GLU A 518 -24.20 -36.11 11.00
CA GLU A 518 -23.15 -37.15 10.99
C GLU A 518 -21.74 -36.55 10.92
N HIS A 519 -21.59 -35.32 10.42
CA HIS A 519 -20.28 -34.69 10.16
C HIS A 519 -20.22 -33.29 10.79
N THR A 520 -19.06 -32.94 11.36
CA THR A 520 -18.87 -31.59 11.93
C THR A 520 -18.22 -30.60 10.97
N ALA A 521 -17.78 -31.07 9.81
CA ALA A 521 -17.37 -30.27 8.66
C ALA A 521 -17.96 -30.90 7.38
N LEU A 522 -18.50 -30.05 6.52
CA LEU A 522 -19.13 -30.42 5.26
C LEU A 522 -18.54 -29.60 4.12
N ILE A 523 -17.87 -30.27 3.18
CA ILE A 523 -17.49 -29.64 1.92
C ILE A 523 -18.70 -29.70 0.99
N LEU A 524 -19.18 -28.51 0.62
CA LEU A 524 -20.21 -28.34 -0.38
C LEU A 524 -19.51 -28.18 -1.73
N VAL A 525 -19.57 -29.19 -2.58
CA VAL A 525 -18.87 -29.19 -3.87
C VAL A 525 -19.30 -27.97 -4.69
N ASN A 526 -18.34 -27.08 -4.97
CA ASN A 526 -18.49 -25.78 -5.65
C ASN A 526 -19.28 -24.70 -4.89
N HIS A 527 -19.65 -24.92 -3.61
CA HIS A 527 -20.39 -23.96 -2.78
C HIS A 527 -19.64 -23.51 -1.53
N GLY A 528 -18.64 -24.27 -1.07
CA GLY A 528 -17.78 -23.89 0.05
C GLY A 528 -17.76 -24.91 1.17
N LEU A 529 -17.64 -24.44 2.41
CA LEU A 529 -17.49 -25.25 3.62
C LEU A 529 -18.53 -24.84 4.66
N VAL A 530 -19.18 -25.83 5.28
CA VAL A 530 -20.05 -25.65 6.44
C VAL A 530 -19.47 -26.44 7.60
N THR A 531 -19.22 -25.79 8.73
CA THR A 531 -18.78 -26.44 9.96
C THR A 531 -19.79 -26.22 11.08
N THR A 532 -19.88 -27.19 11.98
CA THR A 532 -20.69 -27.09 13.19
C THR A 532 -19.82 -27.18 14.43
N GLY A 533 -20.31 -26.68 15.56
CA GLY A 533 -19.63 -26.71 16.85
C GLY A 533 -20.62 -26.46 17.98
N LYS A 534 -20.26 -26.78 19.23
CA LYS A 534 -21.13 -26.52 20.39
C LYS A 534 -21.33 -25.02 20.64
N ASN A 535 -20.43 -24.20 20.10
CA ASN A 535 -20.51 -22.75 20.06
C ASN A 535 -19.86 -22.23 18.77
N LEU A 536 -20.05 -20.95 18.48
CA LEU A 536 -19.53 -20.30 17.27
C LEU A 536 -17.99 -20.36 17.20
N ARG A 537 -17.29 -20.32 18.34
CA ARG A 537 -15.82 -20.40 18.40
C ARG A 537 -15.31 -21.78 17.96
N GLU A 538 -15.96 -22.85 18.40
CA GLU A 538 -15.62 -24.22 18.00
C GLU A 538 -15.92 -24.47 16.52
N ALA A 539 -17.05 -23.96 16.01
CA ALA A 539 -17.37 -24.03 14.58
C ALA A 539 -16.33 -23.26 13.74
N TYR A 540 -15.98 -22.05 14.16
CA TYR A 540 -14.96 -21.23 13.49
C TYR A 540 -13.57 -21.88 13.52
N TYR A 541 -13.16 -22.42 14.66
CA TYR A 541 -11.87 -23.12 14.77
C TYR A 541 -11.79 -24.31 13.82
N ARG A 542 -12.87 -25.09 13.70
CA ARG A 542 -12.98 -26.17 12.71
C ARG A 542 -12.87 -25.66 11.28
N THR A 543 -13.48 -24.51 10.96
CA THR A 543 -13.33 -23.87 9.64
C THR A 543 -11.87 -23.55 9.34
N GLN A 544 -11.16 -22.94 10.30
CA GLN A 544 -9.75 -22.57 10.12
C GLN A 544 -8.88 -23.80 9.90
N VAL A 545 -9.09 -24.86 10.66
CA VAL A 545 -8.32 -26.11 10.52
C VAL A 545 -8.54 -26.73 9.14
N VAL A 546 -9.79 -26.82 8.67
CA VAL A 546 -10.07 -27.34 7.31
C VAL A 546 -9.40 -26.48 6.24
N GLU A 547 -9.42 -25.16 6.40
CA GLU A 547 -8.81 -24.25 5.42
C GLU A 547 -7.28 -24.35 5.39
N GLU A 548 -6.63 -24.41 6.56
CA GLU A 548 -5.17 -24.57 6.66
C GLU A 548 -4.72 -25.94 6.16
N SER A 549 -5.45 -27.01 6.50
CA SER A 549 -5.18 -28.35 5.98
C SER A 549 -5.33 -28.41 4.46
N ALA A 550 -6.33 -27.74 3.90
CA ALA A 550 -6.48 -27.61 2.45
C ALA A 550 -5.29 -26.90 1.78
N LYS A 551 -4.77 -25.83 2.40
CA LYS A 551 -3.58 -25.13 1.90
C LYS A 551 -2.35 -26.03 1.93
N VAL A 552 -2.10 -26.73 3.04
CA VAL A 552 -0.97 -27.65 3.19
C VAL A 552 -1.03 -28.75 2.15
N TYR A 553 -2.19 -29.39 1.98
CA TYR A 553 -2.39 -30.44 0.98
C TYR A 553 -2.15 -29.93 -0.44
N MET A 554 -2.66 -28.75 -0.80
CA MET A 554 -2.45 -28.15 -2.12
C MET A 554 -0.97 -27.85 -2.40
N ILE A 555 -0.24 -27.34 -1.40
CA ILE A 555 1.21 -27.09 -1.50
C ILE A 555 1.97 -28.41 -1.66
N ALA A 556 1.62 -29.43 -0.86
CA ALA A 556 2.25 -30.74 -0.94
C ALA A 556 2.01 -31.39 -2.31
N LYS A 557 0.77 -31.33 -2.82
CA LYS A 557 0.38 -31.89 -4.14
C LYS A 557 1.08 -31.19 -5.30
N ALA A 558 1.35 -29.90 -5.18
CA ALA A 558 2.16 -29.16 -6.15
C ALA A 558 3.63 -29.60 -6.18
N ALA A 559 4.14 -30.17 -5.08
CA ALA A 559 5.52 -30.68 -4.97
C ALA A 559 5.66 -32.18 -5.32
N GLY A 560 4.56 -32.92 -5.45
CA GLY A 560 4.52 -34.36 -5.73
C GLY A 560 3.30 -35.01 -5.09
N GLU A 561 3.20 -36.34 -5.11
CA GLU A 561 2.10 -37.02 -4.41
C GLU A 561 2.33 -36.98 -2.89
N PRO A 562 1.45 -36.34 -2.10
CA PRO A 562 1.60 -36.28 -0.65
C PRO A 562 1.59 -37.70 -0.06
N LYS A 563 2.46 -37.95 0.93
CA LYS A 563 2.34 -39.18 1.73
C LYS A 563 1.22 -39.01 2.73
N VAL A 564 0.31 -39.96 2.68
CA VAL A 564 -0.93 -40.03 3.44
C VAL A 564 -0.72 -41.03 4.59
N LEU A 565 -1.17 -40.71 5.80
CA LEU A 565 -1.15 -41.66 6.90
C LEU A 565 -2.09 -42.84 6.62
N THR A 566 -1.66 -44.04 7.00
CA THR A 566 -2.51 -45.22 7.02
C THR A 566 -3.48 -45.18 8.21
N ALA A 567 -4.59 -45.91 8.10
CA ALA A 567 -5.56 -46.05 9.19
C ALA A 567 -4.97 -46.66 10.47
N GLU A 568 -3.85 -47.37 10.37
CA GLU A 568 -3.10 -47.92 11.51
C GLU A 568 -2.21 -46.86 12.17
N GLU A 569 -1.45 -46.09 11.38
CA GLU A 569 -0.65 -44.95 11.89
C GLU A 569 -1.53 -43.88 12.57
N TYR A 570 -2.74 -43.67 12.05
CA TYR A 570 -3.70 -42.75 12.67
C TYR A 570 -4.18 -43.24 14.05
N LYS A 571 -4.46 -44.54 14.20
CA LYS A 571 -4.83 -45.13 15.50
C LYS A 571 -3.69 -45.05 16.51
N GLU A 572 -2.44 -45.15 16.05
CA GLU A 572 -1.26 -44.98 16.90
C GLU A 572 -1.18 -43.53 17.42
N ILE A 573 -1.42 -42.53 16.57
CA ILE A 573 -1.45 -41.11 16.98
C ILE A 573 -2.57 -40.83 17.98
N GLN A 574 -3.78 -41.35 17.75
CA GLN A 574 -4.89 -41.23 18.71
C GLN A 574 -4.60 -41.90 20.07
N SER A 575 -3.69 -42.87 20.10
CA SER A 575 -3.30 -43.59 21.32
C SER A 575 -2.19 -42.90 22.13
N LEU A 576 -1.63 -41.79 21.64
CA LEU A 576 -0.57 -41.04 22.32
C LEU A 576 -1.09 -40.37 23.62
N GLU A 577 -0.31 -40.47 24.70
CA GLU A 577 -0.63 -39.86 26.00
C GLU A 577 -0.77 -38.32 25.91
N SER A 578 -0.02 -37.69 25.00
CA SER A 578 -0.14 -36.25 24.71
C SER A 578 -1.53 -35.87 24.19
N GLU A 579 -2.18 -36.78 23.46
CA GLU A 579 -3.50 -36.54 22.88
C GLU A 579 -4.60 -36.79 23.90
N ALA A 580 -4.46 -37.83 24.73
CA ALA A 580 -5.32 -38.02 25.90
C ALA A 580 -5.30 -36.80 26.85
N TYR A 581 -4.12 -36.19 27.02
CA TYR A 581 -3.95 -34.96 27.80
C TYR A 581 -4.58 -33.73 27.12
N ARG A 582 -4.44 -33.58 25.80
CA ARG A 582 -5.07 -32.50 25.01
C ARG A 582 -6.60 -32.57 25.06
N VAL A 583 -7.18 -33.76 24.92
CA VAL A 583 -8.62 -34.00 25.04
C VAL A 583 -9.12 -33.66 26.45
N GLN A 584 -8.36 -34.01 27.49
CA GLN A 584 -8.66 -33.56 28.86
C GLN A 584 -8.64 -32.03 29.00
N LEU A 585 -7.64 -31.36 28.41
CA LEU A 585 -7.52 -29.90 28.44
C LEU A 585 -8.72 -29.22 27.74
N LEU A 586 -9.13 -29.75 26.59
CA LEU A 586 -10.28 -29.26 25.83
C LEU A 586 -11.62 -29.53 26.51
N GLN A 587 -11.73 -30.60 27.32
CA GLN A 587 -12.89 -30.87 28.16
C GLN A 587 -12.94 -29.94 29.38
N GLN A 588 -11.79 -29.61 29.98
CA GLN A 588 -11.70 -28.63 31.08
C GLN A 588 -12.01 -27.20 30.62
N LEU A 589 -11.71 -26.85 29.37
CA LEU A 589 -12.09 -25.58 28.76
C LEU A 589 -13.61 -25.47 28.43
N LYS A 590 -14.38 -26.56 28.63
CA LYS A 590 -15.84 -26.61 28.43
C LYS A 590 -16.66 -26.47 29.73
N SER A 591 -16.01 -26.34 30.90
CA SER A 591 -16.61 -25.87 32.16
C SER A 591 -16.26 -24.41 32.39
#